data_AF-A0A7C7SZY7-F1
#
_entry.id   AF-A0A7C7SZY7-F1
#
_cell.length_a   1.000
_cell.length_b   1.000
_cell.length_c   1.000
_cell.angle_alpha   90.00
_cell.angle_beta   90.00
_cell.angle_gamma   90.00
#
_symmetry.space_group_name_H-M   'P 1'
#
loop_
_entity.id
_entity.type
_entity.pdbx_description
1 polymer ?
#
loop_
_entity_poly.entity_id
_entity_poly.type
_entity_poly.pdbx_seq_one_letter_code
_entity_poly.pdbx_strand_id
1 'polypeptide(L)'
;MDVTEFKVKESLDATGATDALTDREKHLIGLAVTATRGCIACTGGRIENALKSRIEYETVRAAIDLAAAVNAGVTLRTAIEGAARNGVQENCSTGECSIGVDSKAE
;
A
#
# COMPACT_ATOMS: atom_id res chain seq x y z
N MET A 1 11.93 -21.69 20.02
CA MET A 1 11.60 -21.76 18.58
C MET A 1 12.90 -21.65 17.83
N ASP A 2 13.24 -22.70 17.10
CA ASP A 2 14.42 -22.73 16.25
C ASP A 2 14.11 -21.98 14.95
N VAL A 3 15.07 -21.22 14.43
CA VAL A 3 14.89 -20.43 13.20
C VAL A 3 14.64 -21.35 11.99
N THR A 4 15.08 -22.61 12.08
CA THR A 4 14.87 -23.65 11.07
C THR A 4 13.41 -24.14 10.97
N GLU A 5 12.57 -23.90 11.97
CA GLU A 5 11.13 -24.25 11.92
C GLU A 5 10.32 -23.27 11.04
N PHE A 6 10.90 -22.12 10.68
CA PHE A 6 10.23 -21.14 9.84
C PHE A 6 10.29 -21.53 8.36
N LYS A 7 9.23 -22.18 7.88
CA LYS A 7 8.98 -22.47 6.46
C LYS A 7 8.61 -21.24 5.61
N VAL A 8 9.08 -20.05 6.00
CA VAL A 8 8.74 -18.78 5.34
C VAL A 8 9.24 -18.79 3.90
N LYS A 9 10.47 -19.26 3.65
CA LYS A 9 11.01 -19.35 2.29
C LYS A 9 10.17 -20.29 1.40
N GLU A 10 9.90 -21.50 1.89
CA GLU A 10 9.08 -22.49 1.16
C GLU A 10 7.69 -21.93 0.82
N SER A 11 7.06 -21.22 1.77
CA SER A 11 5.74 -20.60 1.56
C SER A 11 5.78 -19.46 0.55
N LEU A 12 6.83 -18.64 0.57
CA LEU A 12 7.04 -17.55 -0.39
C LEU A 12 7.31 -18.09 -1.80
N ASP A 13 8.14 -19.12 -1.91
CA ASP A 13 8.46 -19.78 -3.18
C ASP A 13 7.20 -20.42 -3.79
N ALA A 14 6.42 -21.15 -2.97
CA ALA A 14 5.14 -21.74 -3.40
C ALA A 14 4.12 -20.67 -3.84
N THR A 15 4.02 -19.56 -3.12
CA THR A 15 3.12 -18.45 -3.50
C THR A 15 3.57 -17.76 -4.78
N GLY A 16 4.88 -17.59 -4.97
CA GLY A 16 5.47 -16.96 -6.15
C GLY A 16 5.35 -17.80 -7.44
N ALA A 17 5.19 -19.12 -7.30
CA ALA A 17 5.10 -20.07 -8.41
C ALA A 17 3.74 -20.08 -9.13
N THR A 18 2.79 -19.22 -8.75
CA THR A 18 1.48 -19.15 -9.42
C THR A 18 1.58 -18.72 -10.89
N ASP A 19 0.84 -19.38 -11.78
CA ASP A 19 0.73 -19.01 -13.20
C ASP A 19 -0.40 -18.00 -13.47
N ALA A 20 -1.16 -17.61 -12.44
CA ALA A 20 -2.28 -16.68 -12.57
C ALA A 20 -1.84 -15.23 -12.86
N LEU A 21 -0.56 -14.92 -12.64
CA LEU A 21 0.03 -13.59 -12.86
C LEU A 21 1.32 -13.75 -13.66
N THR A 22 1.53 -12.83 -14.59
CA THR A 22 2.82 -12.66 -15.27
C THR A 22 3.89 -12.17 -14.29
N ASP A 23 5.16 -12.39 -14.63
CA ASP A 23 6.28 -11.87 -13.84
C ASP A 23 6.22 -10.35 -13.69
N ARG A 24 5.78 -9.65 -14.74
CA ARG A 24 5.56 -8.20 -14.71
C ARG A 24 4.55 -7.82 -13.63
N GLU A 25 3.40 -8.47 -13.60
CA GLU A 25 2.35 -8.20 -12.60
C GLU A 25 2.83 -8.53 -11.18
N LYS A 26 3.50 -9.68 -10.99
CA LYS A 26 4.08 -10.07 -9.70
C LYS A 26 5.07 -9.02 -9.17
N HIS A 27 5.92 -8.47 -10.04
CA HIS A 27 6.87 -7.43 -9.65
C HIS A 27 6.16 -6.13 -9.27
N LEU A 28 5.24 -5.62 -10.10
CA LEU A 28 4.58 -4.34 -9.87
C LEU A 28 3.62 -4.37 -8.67
N ILE A 29 2.83 -5.44 -8.50
CA ILE A 29 1.97 -5.63 -7.33
C ILE A 29 2.84 -5.73 -6.07
N GLY A 30 3.88 -6.55 -6.12
CA GLY A 30 4.80 -6.71 -4.98
C GLY A 30 5.48 -5.39 -4.60
N LEU A 31 5.87 -4.58 -5.59
CA LEU A 31 6.45 -3.25 -5.37
C LEU A 31 5.45 -2.31 -4.66
N ALA A 32 4.20 -2.25 -5.13
CA ALA A 32 3.16 -1.44 -4.50
C ALA A 32 2.92 -1.86 -3.04
N VAL A 33 2.90 -3.18 -2.76
CA VAL A 33 2.78 -3.71 -1.39
C VAL A 33 3.98 -3.30 -0.54
N THR A 34 5.21 -3.49 -1.00
CA THR A 34 6.40 -3.18 -0.18
C THR A 34 6.55 -1.69 0.07
N ALA A 35 6.21 -0.85 -0.91
CA ALA A 35 6.27 0.60 -0.80
C ALA A 35 5.27 1.13 0.24
N THR A 36 4.01 0.65 0.21
CA THR A 36 2.98 1.05 1.18
C THR A 36 3.24 0.54 2.60
N ARG A 37 4.04 -0.54 2.76
CA ARG A 37 4.49 -1.03 4.07
C ARG A 37 5.76 -0.34 4.58
N GLY A 38 6.47 0.42 3.74
CA GLY A 38 7.71 1.10 4.13
C GLY A 38 8.92 0.17 4.36
N CYS A 39 8.93 -1.04 3.80
CA CYS A 39 10.09 -1.94 3.93
C CYS A 39 11.19 -1.55 2.93
N ILE A 40 12.28 -0.94 3.42
CA ILE A 40 13.40 -0.46 2.57
C ILE A 40 14.04 -1.61 1.78
N ALA A 41 14.44 -2.69 2.46
CA ALA A 41 15.09 -3.83 1.83
C ALA A 41 14.17 -4.53 0.81
N CYS A 42 12.90 -4.71 1.15
CA CYS A 42 11.92 -5.34 0.27
C CYS A 42 11.64 -4.47 -0.97
N THR A 43 11.49 -3.15 -0.79
CA THR A 43 11.19 -2.22 -1.88
C THR A 43 12.39 -2.12 -2.84
N GLY A 44 13.60 -1.96 -2.31
CA GLY A 44 14.82 -1.96 -3.12
C GLY A 44 14.99 -3.26 -3.92
N GLY A 45 14.80 -4.42 -3.27
CA GLY A 45 14.86 -5.71 -3.95
C GLY A 45 13.78 -5.88 -5.02
N ARG A 46 12.56 -5.36 -4.81
CA ARG A 46 11.49 -5.38 -5.83
C ARG A 46 11.82 -4.50 -7.03
N ILE A 47 12.40 -3.31 -6.81
CA ILE A 47 12.87 -2.43 -7.89
C ILE A 47 13.97 -3.13 -8.69
N GLU A 48 14.98 -3.66 -8.02
CA GLU A 48 16.10 -4.36 -8.68
C GLU A 48 15.61 -5.54 -9.53
N ASN A 49 14.75 -6.40 -8.96
CA ASN A 49 14.22 -7.56 -9.67
C ASN A 49 13.31 -7.18 -10.84
N ALA A 50 12.50 -6.11 -10.70
CA ALA A 50 11.69 -5.60 -11.80
C ALA A 50 12.56 -5.19 -13.00
N LEU A 51 13.65 -4.46 -12.76
CA LEU A 51 14.59 -4.03 -13.80
C LEU A 51 15.31 -5.21 -14.44
N LYS A 52 15.73 -6.21 -13.64
CA LYS A 52 16.32 -7.47 -14.16
C LYS A 52 15.34 -8.23 -15.06
N SER A 53 14.05 -8.17 -14.76
CA SER A 53 12.96 -8.72 -15.58
C SER A 53 12.56 -7.83 -16.76
N ARG A 54 13.39 -6.85 -17.13
CA ARG A 54 13.21 -5.94 -18.27
C ARG A 54 11.96 -5.06 -18.20
N ILE A 55 11.52 -4.73 -16.98
CA ILE A 55 10.50 -3.69 -16.78
C ILE A 55 11.19 -2.33 -16.83
N GLU A 56 10.71 -1.44 -17.69
CA GLU A 56 11.23 -0.08 -17.81
C GLU A 56 11.16 0.68 -16.48
N TYR A 57 12.21 1.44 -16.15
CA TYR A 57 12.27 2.22 -14.91
C TYR A 57 11.11 3.22 -14.79
N GLU A 58 10.64 3.77 -15.92
CA GLU A 58 9.48 4.66 -15.93
C GLU A 58 8.20 3.94 -15.49
N THR A 59 8.02 2.67 -15.86
CA THR A 59 6.89 1.86 -15.33
C THR A 59 7.02 1.67 -13.82
N VAL A 60 8.23 1.37 -13.33
CA VAL A 60 8.51 1.18 -11.89
C VAL A 60 8.16 2.45 -11.11
N ARG A 61 8.57 3.61 -11.62
CA ARG A 61 8.25 4.92 -11.03
C ARG A 61 6.76 5.20 -11.05
N ALA A 62 6.09 5.00 -12.18
CA ALA A 62 4.64 5.18 -12.28
C ALA A 62 3.86 4.29 -11.29
N ALA A 63 4.33 3.05 -11.05
CA ALA A 63 3.71 2.17 -10.06
C ALA A 63 3.91 2.68 -8.61
N ILE A 64 5.07 3.26 -8.30
CA ILE A 64 5.33 3.88 -6.99
C ILE A 64 4.45 5.12 -6.80
N ASP A 65 4.35 5.98 -7.81
CA ASP A 65 3.52 7.19 -7.77
C ASP A 65 2.03 6.83 -7.57
N LEU A 66 1.54 5.82 -8.30
CA LEU A 66 0.19 5.30 -8.11
C LEU A 66 -0.02 4.75 -6.69
N ALA A 67 0.90 3.94 -6.19
CA ALA A 67 0.81 3.37 -4.84
C ALA A 67 0.79 4.48 -3.76
N ALA A 68 1.61 5.53 -3.93
CA ALA A 68 1.64 6.67 -3.03
C ALA A 68 0.32 7.44 -3.03
N ALA A 69 -0.24 7.74 -4.22
CA ALA A 69 -1.51 8.44 -4.36
C ALA A 69 -2.67 7.66 -3.72
N VAL A 70 -2.75 6.34 -3.96
CA VAL A 70 -3.77 5.48 -3.35
C VAL A 70 -3.62 5.42 -1.83
N ASN A 71 -2.39 5.28 -1.32
CA ASN A 71 -2.14 5.21 0.11
C ASN A 71 -2.51 6.52 0.84
N ALA A 72 -2.21 7.67 0.24
CA ALA A 72 -2.63 8.97 0.74
C ALA A 72 -4.17 9.10 0.75
N GLY A 73 -4.83 8.69 -0.34
CA GLY A 73 -6.29 8.69 -0.45
C GLY A 73 -6.98 7.82 0.60
N VAL A 74 -6.50 6.59 0.80
CA VAL A 74 -7.01 5.66 1.84
C VAL A 74 -6.82 6.25 3.24
N THR A 75 -5.68 6.87 3.51
CA THR A 75 -5.41 7.53 4.80
C THR A 75 -6.44 8.62 5.07
N LEU A 76 -6.64 9.52 4.11
CA LEU A 76 -7.60 10.62 4.22
C LEU A 76 -9.02 10.10 4.40
N ARG A 77 -9.45 9.16 3.55
CA ARG A 77 -10.82 8.63 3.58
C ARG A 77 -11.11 7.89 4.88
N THR A 78 -10.15 7.12 5.39
CA THR A 78 -10.28 6.41 6.66
C THR A 78 -10.43 7.38 7.82
N ALA A 79 -9.66 8.48 7.82
CA ALA A 79 -9.78 9.52 8.85
C ALA A 79 -11.15 10.21 8.82
N ILE A 80 -11.64 10.56 7.63
CA ILE A 80 -12.97 11.14 7.43
C ILE A 80 -14.07 10.22 7.96
N GLU A 81 -14.09 8.96 7.52
CA GLU A 81 -15.12 8.00 7.93
C GLU A 81 -15.03 7.66 9.42
N GLY A 82 -13.81 7.57 9.96
CA GLY A 82 -13.56 7.38 11.38
C GLY A 82 -14.07 8.56 12.21
N ALA A 83 -13.83 9.80 11.78
CA ALA A 83 -14.31 11.00 12.44
C ALA A 83 -15.85 11.06 12.45
N ALA A 84 -16.48 10.79 11.30
CA ALA A 84 -17.93 10.74 11.18
C ALA A 84 -18.56 9.66 12.07
N ARG A 85 -17.98 8.44 12.09
CA ARG A 85 -18.46 7.34 12.96
C ARG A 85 -18.41 7.66 14.45
N ASN A 86 -17.44 8.46 14.89
CA ASN A 86 -17.24 8.79 16.30
C ASN A 86 -17.83 10.16 16.69
N GLY A 87 -18.58 10.81 15.80
CA GLY A 87 -19.19 12.12 16.08
C GLY A 87 -18.17 13.19 16.46
N VAL A 88 -16.96 13.16 15.90
CA VAL A 88 -15.86 14.07 16.27
C VAL A 88 -16.26 15.55 16.09
N GLN A 89 -17.18 15.84 15.18
CA GLN A 89 -17.74 17.17 14.94
C GLN A 89 -18.39 17.77 16.19
N GLU A 90 -18.93 16.96 17.10
CA GLU A 90 -19.53 17.45 18.35
C GLU A 90 -18.48 17.99 19.33
N ASN A 91 -17.25 17.50 19.22
CA ASN A 91 -16.11 17.88 20.05
C ASN A 91 -15.19 18.89 19.36
N CYS A 92 -15.48 19.24 18.10
CA CYS A 92 -14.66 20.14 17.30
C CYS A 92 -15.45 21.39 16.91
N SER A 93 -15.24 22.47 17.67
CA SER A 93 -15.99 23.72 17.57
C SER A 93 -15.36 24.79 16.66
N THR A 94 -14.26 24.48 15.97
CA THR A 94 -13.57 25.40 15.06
C THR A 94 -13.97 25.17 13.60
N GLY A 95 -13.85 26.22 12.77
CA GLY A 95 -14.22 26.17 11.34
C GLY A 95 -13.42 25.14 10.51
N GLU A 96 -12.32 24.63 11.04
CA GLU A 96 -11.50 23.57 10.44
C GLU A 96 -12.25 22.23 10.32
N CYS A 97 -13.25 22.01 11.17
CA CYS A 97 -14.10 20.82 11.14
C CYS A 97 -15.29 20.91 10.17
N SER A 98 -15.31 21.91 9.28
CA SER A 98 -16.22 21.94 8.12
C SER A 98 -15.65 21.24 6.88
N ILE A 99 -14.37 20.85 6.91
CA ILE A 99 -13.68 20.23 5.78
C ILE A 99 -13.65 18.71 5.97
N GLY A 100 -14.38 17.98 5.13
CA GLY A 100 -14.28 16.52 5.03
C GLY A 100 -15.13 15.72 6.02
N VAL A 101 -15.91 16.36 6.87
CA VAL A 101 -16.93 15.73 7.71
C VAL A 101 -18.25 16.38 7.34
N ASP A 102 -19.25 15.58 6.95
CA ASP A 102 -20.56 16.13 6.58
C ASP A 102 -21.07 17.00 7.73
N SER A 103 -21.11 18.31 7.49
CA SER A 103 -21.83 19.25 8.35
C SER A 103 -23.24 18.72 8.48
N LYS A 104 -23.73 18.53 9.72
CA LYS A 104 -25.08 18.06 10.03
C LYS A 104 -26.06 18.52 8.95
N ALA A 105 -26.59 17.58 8.18
CA ALA A 105 -27.85 17.82 7.48
C ALA A 105 -28.87 18.19 8.55
N GLU A 106 -29.61 19.27 8.28
CA GLU A 106 -30.61 19.93 9.15
C GLU A 106 -31.42 18.98 10.04
#